data_AF-B5VS91-F1
#
_entry.id   AF-B5VS91-F1
#
_cell.length_a   1.000
_cell.length_b   1.000
_cell.length_c   1.000
_cell.angle_alpha   90.00
_cell.angle_beta   90.00
_cell.angle_gamma   90.00
#
_symmetry.space_group_name_H-M   'P 1'
#
loop_
_entity.id
_entity.type
_entity.pdbx_description
1 polymer ?
#
loop_
_entity_poly.entity_id
_entity_poly.type
_entity_poly.pdbx_seq_one_letter_code
_entity_poly.pdbx_strand_id
1 'polypeptide(L)'
;NGCVLRVFQVKKTAPQNDNISQDCDLPHNGDLTSTTMAVSEPFIVYQLQYKNWLDSCGVDMNDIIKLHKVKNSLLFNPQSFITSLEKDVCKPDLIDDNNNDLHLDTANSSPLLVHCSAGCGRTGVFVTLDFLLSILSPTTNHSNKIDVWNMTQDLIFIIVNELRKQRISMVQNLTQYIACYEALLNYFALQKQIKNALPC
;
A
#
# COMPACT_ATOMS: atom_id res chain seq x y z
N ASN A 1 6.58 -17.61 -1.57
CA ASN A 1 7.24 -17.74 -0.26
C ASN A 1 7.59 -16.35 0.27
N GLY A 2 7.39 -16.09 1.57
CA GLY A 2 7.78 -14.81 2.21
C GLY A 2 6.66 -13.81 2.48
N CYS A 3 5.51 -13.92 1.82
CA CYS A 3 4.31 -13.10 2.09
C CYS A 3 3.20 -13.92 2.75
N VAL A 4 2.43 -13.29 3.62
CA VAL A 4 1.15 -13.81 4.14
C VAL A 4 0.08 -12.77 3.90
N LEU A 5 -0.96 -13.16 3.17
CA LEU A 5 -2.15 -12.34 2.97
C LEU A 5 -3.26 -12.81 3.91
N ARG A 6 -3.90 -11.88 4.61
CA ARG A 6 -5.07 -12.12 5.45
C ARG A 6 -6.22 -11.24 4.99
N VAL A 7 -7.43 -11.78 5.05
CA VAL A 7 -8.67 -11.09 4.71
C VAL A 7 -9.53 -11.05 5.96
N PHE A 8 -9.89 -9.84 6.40
CA PHE A 8 -10.73 -9.62 7.56
C PHE A 8 -12.04 -8.98 7.12
N GLN A 9 -13.15 -9.42 7.72
CA GLN A 9 -14.44 -8.73 7.61
C GLN A 9 -14.69 -8.01 8.93
N VAL A 10 -14.77 -6.68 8.87
CA VAL A 10 -14.81 -5.79 10.04
C VAL A 10 -16.12 -5.02 10.04
N LYS A 11 -16.76 -4.88 11.19
CA LYS A 11 -17.97 -4.05 11.38
C LYS A 11 -17.68 -2.97 12.40
N LYS A 12 -18.18 -1.76 12.14
CA LYS A 12 -18.11 -0.67 13.12
C LYS A 12 -19.10 -0.96 14.24
N THR A 13 -18.59 -1.19 15.45
CA THR A 13 -19.44 -1.28 16.64
C THR A 13 -19.95 0.12 16.98
N ALA A 14 -21.25 0.27 17.18
CA ALA A 14 -21.79 1.50 17.76
C ALA A 14 -21.25 1.64 19.21
N PRO A 15 -20.92 2.86 19.66
CA PRO A 15 -20.55 3.05 21.05
C PRO A 15 -21.74 2.65 21.94
N GLN A 16 -21.54 1.67 22.83
CA GLN A 16 -22.48 1.38 23.89
C GLN A 16 -22.40 2.54 24.89
N ASN A 17 -23.48 3.32 25.00
CA ASN A 17 -23.66 4.22 26.13
C ASN A 17 -23.92 3.37 27.37
N ASP A 18 -22.86 2.96 28.06
CA ASP A 18 -22.96 2.49 29.44
C ASP A 18 -23.18 3.72 30.34
N ASN A 19 -24.36 4.34 30.23
CA ASN A 19 -24.79 5.37 31.16
C ASN A 19 -25.33 4.70 32.42
N ILE A 20 -24.48 4.76 33.44
CA ILE A 20 -24.74 4.69 34.87
C ILE A 20 -26.19 5.05 35.21
N SER A 21 -26.92 4.10 35.79
CA SER A 21 -28.20 4.33 36.45
C SER A 21 -28.00 5.24 37.67
N GLN A 22 -28.35 6.52 37.52
CA GLN A 22 -28.67 7.41 38.63
C GLN A 22 -30.19 7.53 38.73
N ASP A 23 -30.75 6.93 39.78
CA ASP A 23 -32.12 7.14 40.23
C ASP A 23 -32.38 8.63 40.47
N CYS A 24 -33.28 9.22 39.70
CA CYS A 24 -33.96 10.47 40.00
C CYS A 24 -35.36 10.42 39.34
N ASP A 25 -36.38 10.14 40.12
CA ASP A 25 -37.80 10.22 39.74
C ASP A 25 -38.18 11.61 39.20
N LEU A 26 -38.88 11.67 38.07
CA LEU A 26 -39.89 12.69 37.69
C LEU A 26 -40.59 12.28 36.37
N PRO A 27 -41.91 12.48 36.18
CA PRO A 27 -42.62 12.03 34.99
C PRO A 27 -42.82 13.16 33.98
N HIS A 28 -42.42 12.96 32.71
CA HIS A 28 -43.05 13.67 31.59
C HIS A 28 -42.96 12.89 30.27
N ASN A 29 -44.14 12.74 29.66
CA ASN A 29 -44.42 12.19 28.34
C ASN A 29 -43.64 12.88 27.21
N GLY A 30 -43.08 12.09 26.29
CA GLY A 30 -42.52 12.57 25.03
C GLY A 30 -41.85 11.46 24.22
N ASP A 31 -42.67 10.79 23.40
CA ASP A 31 -42.33 10.07 22.15
C ASP A 31 -40.88 9.55 21.95
N LEU A 32 -40.61 8.33 22.43
CA LEU A 32 -39.40 7.58 22.11
C LEU A 32 -39.51 7.00 20.70
N THR A 33 -39.15 7.80 19.70
CA THR A 33 -38.81 7.27 18.38
C THR A 33 -37.51 6.46 18.50
N SER A 34 -37.67 5.15 18.66
CA SER A 34 -36.61 4.16 18.52
C SER A 34 -35.97 4.29 17.14
N THR A 35 -34.94 5.13 17.04
CA THR A 35 -34.06 5.19 15.88
C THR A 35 -33.23 3.92 15.90
N THR A 36 -33.70 2.89 15.21
CA THR A 36 -32.92 1.69 14.90
C THR A 36 -31.65 2.15 14.17
N MET A 37 -30.53 2.20 14.88
CA MET A 37 -29.23 2.51 14.27
C MET A 37 -28.97 1.48 13.18
N ALA A 38 -28.96 1.92 11.92
CA ALA A 38 -28.65 1.07 10.78
C ALA A 38 -27.32 0.35 11.03
N VAL A 39 -27.36 -0.99 11.07
CA VAL A 39 -26.16 -1.81 11.19
C VAL A 39 -25.27 -1.50 10.00
N SER A 40 -24.12 -0.88 10.25
CA SER A 40 -23.15 -0.55 9.19
C SER A 40 -22.78 -1.81 8.42
N GLU A 41 -22.81 -1.72 7.09
CA GLU A 41 -22.28 -2.75 6.19
C GLU A 41 -20.84 -3.13 6.61
N PRO A 42 -20.49 -4.43 6.59
CA PRO A 42 -19.14 -4.88 6.91
C PRO A 42 -18.14 -4.41 5.85
N PHE A 43 -16.97 -3.97 6.31
CA PHE A 43 -15.82 -3.61 5.49
C PHE A 43 -14.86 -4.79 5.37
N ILE A 44 -14.23 -4.94 4.21
CA ILE A 44 -13.17 -5.94 4.02
C ILE A 44 -11.81 -5.25 4.19
N VAL A 45 -10.94 -5.83 5.00
CA VAL A 45 -9.55 -5.38 5.21
C VAL A 45 -8.59 -6.46 4.72
N TYR A 46 -7.74 -6.09 3.76
CA TYR A 46 -6.65 -6.94 3.30
C TYR A 46 -5.37 -6.57 4.04
N GLN A 47 -4.78 -7.54 4.74
CA GLN A 47 -3.48 -7.36 5.40
C GLN A 47 -2.43 -8.22 4.70
N LEU A 48 -1.46 -7.56 4.07
CA LEU A 48 -0.28 -8.20 3.50
C LEU A 48 0.91 -8.07 4.46
N GLN A 49 1.43 -9.20 4.93
CA GLN A 49 2.63 -9.27 5.76
C GLN A 49 3.79 -9.84 4.95
N TYR A 50 4.84 -9.04 4.72
CA TYR A 50 6.11 -9.50 4.17
C TYR A 50 7.09 -9.87 5.31
N LYS A 51 7.64 -11.08 5.26
CA LYS A 51 8.43 -11.68 6.34
C LYS A 51 9.93 -11.71 6.07
N ASN A 52 10.34 -11.56 4.82
CA ASN A 52 11.75 -11.71 4.43
C ASN A 52 12.57 -10.42 4.57
N TRP A 53 11.99 -9.34 5.11
CA TRP A 53 12.70 -8.12 5.45
C TRP A 53 13.36 -8.23 6.83
N LEU A 54 14.34 -9.14 6.93
CA LEU A 54 14.95 -9.60 8.18
C LEU A 54 15.86 -8.57 8.82
N ASP A 55 16.61 -7.81 8.01
CA ASP A 55 17.45 -6.71 8.45
C ASP A 55 16.84 -5.35 8.08
N SER A 56 17.25 -4.29 8.76
CA SER A 56 16.69 -2.95 8.50
C SER A 56 17.22 -2.33 7.21
N CYS A 57 18.05 -3.04 6.45
CA CYS A 57 18.95 -2.50 5.44
C CYS A 57 18.89 -3.25 4.10
N GLY A 58 18.80 -4.59 4.12
CA GLY A 58 18.69 -5.40 2.92
C GLY A 58 17.38 -5.15 2.18
N VAL A 59 17.50 -4.82 0.90
CA VAL A 59 16.37 -4.66 -0.02
C VAL A 59 16.59 -5.58 -1.21
N ASP A 60 15.71 -6.56 -1.38
CA ASP A 60 15.64 -7.34 -2.62
C ASP A 60 14.64 -6.67 -3.57
N MET A 61 15.16 -6.14 -4.68
CA MET A 61 14.33 -5.42 -5.65
C MET A 61 13.25 -6.31 -6.29
N ASN A 62 13.50 -7.62 -6.46
CA ASN A 62 12.49 -8.54 -7.00
C ASN A 62 11.30 -8.63 -6.05
N ASP A 63 11.56 -8.71 -4.75
CA ASP A 63 10.51 -8.75 -3.74
C ASP A 63 9.76 -7.42 -3.67
N ILE A 64 10.44 -6.28 -3.83
CA ILE A 64 9.79 -4.97 -3.91
C ILE A 64 8.86 -4.86 -5.13
N ILE A 65 9.29 -5.31 -6.31
CA ILE A 65 8.44 -5.35 -7.51
C ILE A 65 7.21 -6.23 -7.26
N LYS A 66 7.39 -7.42 -6.67
CA LYS A 66 6.27 -8.31 -6.33
C LYS A 66 5.30 -7.66 -5.35
N LEU A 67 5.82 -7.01 -4.30
CA LEU A 67 5.00 -6.32 -3.31
C LEU A 67 4.23 -5.15 -3.94
N HIS A 68 4.86 -4.38 -4.81
CA HIS A 68 4.22 -3.29 -5.57
C HIS A 68 3.04 -3.82 -6.40
N LYS A 69 3.25 -4.92 -7.15
CA LYS A 69 2.22 -5.57 -7.96
C LYS A 69 1.06 -6.09 -7.11
N VAL A 70 1.34 -6.85 -6.05
CA VAL A 70 0.31 -7.36 -5.13
C VAL A 70 -0.47 -6.23 -4.46
N LYS A 71 0.22 -5.18 -4.01
CA LYS A 71 -0.40 -3.98 -3.43
C LYS A 71 -1.36 -3.33 -4.43
N ASN A 72 -0.94 -3.10 -5.67
CA ASN A 72 -1.81 -2.55 -6.71
C ASN A 72 -2.99 -3.48 -7.00
N SER A 73 -2.79 -4.79 -7.14
CA SER A 73 -3.88 -5.74 -7.37
C SER A 73 -4.93 -5.70 -6.24
N LEU A 74 -4.50 -5.58 -4.98
CA LEU A 74 -5.40 -5.45 -3.84
C LEU A 74 -6.13 -4.10 -3.78
N LEU A 75 -5.51 -3.02 -4.26
CA LEU A 75 -6.12 -1.69 -4.27
C LEU A 75 -7.15 -1.52 -5.39
N PHE A 76 -6.84 -2.03 -6.59
CA PHE A 76 -7.67 -1.79 -7.79
C PHE A 76 -8.59 -2.95 -8.13
N ASN A 77 -8.16 -4.20 -7.93
CA ASN A 77 -8.88 -5.40 -8.39
C ASN A 77 -8.91 -6.52 -7.34
N PRO A 78 -9.29 -6.26 -6.06
CA PRO A 78 -9.12 -7.22 -4.98
C PRO A 78 -9.85 -8.54 -5.20
N GLN A 79 -11.12 -8.51 -5.63
CA GLN A 79 -11.93 -9.73 -5.84
C GLN A 79 -11.33 -10.65 -6.90
N SER A 80 -10.93 -10.09 -8.04
CA SER A 80 -10.29 -10.83 -9.14
C SER A 80 -8.95 -11.42 -8.69
N PHE A 81 -8.16 -10.63 -7.96
CA PHE A 81 -6.87 -11.06 -7.44
C PHE A 81 -7.00 -12.22 -6.44
N ILE A 82 -7.89 -12.11 -5.45
CA ILE A 82 -8.15 -13.17 -4.47
C ILE A 82 -8.64 -14.45 -5.15
N THR A 83 -9.61 -14.34 -6.06
CA THR A 83 -10.11 -15.50 -6.82
C THR A 83 -8.99 -16.18 -7.62
N SER A 84 -8.05 -15.40 -8.16
CA SER A 84 -6.92 -15.92 -8.94
C SER A 84 -5.87 -16.61 -8.06
N LEU A 85 -5.68 -16.14 -6.83
CA LEU A 85 -4.84 -16.79 -5.83
C LEU A 85 -5.44 -18.12 -5.35
N GLU A 86 -6.75 -18.17 -5.10
CA GLU A 86 -7.45 -19.38 -4.65
C GLU A 86 -7.43 -20.51 -5.70
N LYS A 87 -7.42 -20.14 -6.98
CA LYS A 87 -7.34 -21.10 -8.10
C LYS A 87 -5.91 -21.56 -8.43
N ASP A 88 -4.89 -21.05 -7.73
CA ASP A 88 -3.45 -21.25 -8.01
C ASP A 88 -3.03 -20.86 -9.45
N VAL A 89 -3.77 -19.94 -10.07
CA VAL A 89 -3.52 -19.49 -11.46
C VAL A 89 -2.58 -18.29 -11.49
N CYS A 90 -2.54 -17.48 -10.43
CA CYS A 90 -1.67 -16.30 -10.35
C CYS A 90 -0.37 -16.59 -9.60
N LYS A 91 0.73 -16.75 -10.34
CA LYS A 91 2.07 -16.49 -9.79
C LYS A 91 2.25 -14.97 -9.71
N PRO A 92 2.71 -14.39 -8.59
CA PRO A 92 3.00 -12.95 -8.48
C PRO A 92 3.96 -12.43 -9.57
N ASP A 93 4.79 -13.33 -10.11
CA ASP A 93 5.72 -13.08 -11.20
C ASP A 93 5.02 -12.83 -12.56
N LEU A 94 3.72 -13.15 -12.67
CA LEU A 94 2.89 -13.06 -13.88
C LEU A 94 1.78 -12.00 -13.76
N ILE A 95 1.80 -11.14 -12.74
CA ILE A 95 0.86 -10.01 -12.68
C ILE A 95 1.25 -9.05 -13.80
N ASP A 96 0.53 -9.18 -14.91
CA ASP A 96 0.63 -8.32 -16.07
C ASP A 96 0.24 -6.91 -15.67
N ASP A 97 1.12 -5.97 -16.00
CA ASP A 97 0.94 -4.57 -15.66
C ASP A 97 -0.10 -3.89 -16.59
N ASN A 98 -0.66 -4.62 -17.57
CA ASN A 98 -1.68 -4.17 -18.55
C ASN A 98 -3.05 -3.76 -17.98
N ASN A 99 -3.18 -3.52 -16.67
CA ASN A 99 -4.40 -2.93 -16.13
C ASN A 99 -4.49 -1.45 -16.51
N ASN A 100 -5.23 -1.17 -17.58
CA ASN A 100 -5.51 0.19 -18.08
C ASN A 100 -6.28 1.07 -17.07
N ASP A 101 -6.80 0.51 -15.97
CA ASP A 101 -7.61 1.19 -14.96
C ASP A 101 -6.84 1.48 -13.65
N LEU A 102 -5.56 1.88 -13.74
CA LEU A 102 -4.78 2.40 -12.61
C LEU A 102 -5.19 3.84 -12.21
N HIS A 103 -6.46 4.20 -12.36
CA HIS A 103 -6.98 5.51 -11.96
C HIS A 103 -7.50 5.45 -10.53
N LEU A 104 -6.79 6.06 -9.57
CA LEU A 104 -7.34 6.32 -8.25
C LEU A 104 -8.43 7.39 -8.38
N ASP A 105 -9.69 6.97 -8.50
CA ASP A 105 -10.80 7.86 -8.21
C ASP A 105 -10.76 8.21 -6.73
N THR A 106 -10.36 9.45 -6.41
CA THR A 106 -10.24 9.96 -5.03
C THR A 106 -11.54 9.90 -4.23
N ALA A 107 -12.69 9.71 -4.90
CA ALA A 107 -14.00 9.54 -4.26
C ALA A 107 -14.25 8.11 -3.73
N ASN A 108 -13.58 7.09 -4.28
CA ASN A 108 -13.78 5.67 -3.94
C ASN A 108 -12.47 4.96 -3.56
N SER A 109 -11.37 5.69 -3.34
CA SER A 109 -10.07 5.09 -3.01
C SER A 109 -10.08 4.48 -1.62
N SER A 110 -9.82 3.17 -1.53
CA SER A 110 -9.59 2.50 -0.25
C SER A 110 -8.27 2.99 0.37
N PRO A 111 -8.25 3.40 1.65
CA PRO A 111 -7.02 3.89 2.27
C PRO A 111 -5.97 2.79 2.38
N LEU A 112 -4.73 3.09 1.98
CA LEU A 112 -3.57 2.22 2.15
C LEU A 112 -2.82 2.56 3.43
N LEU A 113 -2.61 1.56 4.29
CA LEU A 113 -1.74 1.67 5.47
C LEU A 113 -0.47 0.83 5.25
N VAL A 114 0.69 1.48 5.31
CA VAL A 114 2.00 0.81 5.35
C VAL A 114 2.62 1.06 6.72
N HIS A 115 3.05 0.00 7.40
CA HIS A 115 3.72 0.15 8.69
C HIS A 115 4.87 -0.86 8.88
N CYS A 116 5.78 -0.51 9.77
CA CYS A 116 6.77 -1.43 10.33
C CYS A 116 6.62 -1.40 11.86
N SER A 117 7.73 -1.38 12.62
CA SER A 117 7.68 -1.16 14.06
C SER A 117 7.36 0.30 14.40
N ALA A 118 8.24 1.24 14.07
CA ALA A 118 8.04 2.68 14.31
C ALA A 118 7.33 3.40 13.15
N GLY A 119 7.11 2.71 12.03
CA GLY A 119 6.50 3.30 10.83
C GLY A 119 7.39 4.35 10.13
N CYS A 120 8.72 4.20 10.19
CA CYS A 120 9.68 5.18 9.65
C CYS A 120 10.74 4.57 8.72
N GLY A 121 11.58 3.65 9.21
CA GLY A 121 12.71 3.08 8.44
C GLY A 121 12.29 2.27 7.22
N ARG A 122 11.92 0.99 7.42
CA ARG A 122 11.43 0.09 6.33
C ARG A 122 10.18 0.64 5.64
N THR A 123 9.29 1.29 6.39
CA THR A 123 8.12 1.98 5.84
C THR A 123 8.55 3.05 4.84
N GLY A 124 9.52 3.90 5.20
CA GLY A 124 10.07 4.91 4.30
C GLY A 124 10.71 4.30 3.07
N VAL A 125 11.55 3.27 3.23
CA VAL A 125 12.19 2.59 2.09
C VAL A 125 11.13 2.01 1.15
N PHE A 126 10.15 1.29 1.67
CA PHE A 126 9.07 0.74 0.86
C PHE A 126 8.28 1.83 0.13
N VAL A 127 7.85 2.88 0.83
CA VAL A 127 7.06 3.97 0.21
C VAL A 127 7.89 4.71 -0.84
N THR A 128 9.18 4.95 -0.61
CA THR A 128 10.07 5.55 -1.62
C THR A 128 10.17 4.69 -2.86
N LEU A 129 10.43 3.38 -2.71
CA LEU A 129 10.57 2.48 -3.86
C LEU A 129 9.24 2.21 -4.58
N ASP A 130 8.13 2.12 -3.84
CA ASP A 130 6.79 1.98 -4.39
C ASP A 130 6.42 3.18 -5.25
N PHE A 131 6.72 4.39 -4.78
CA PHE A 131 6.54 5.62 -5.53
C PHE A 131 7.42 5.63 -6.79
N LEU A 132 8.70 5.26 -6.67
CA LEU A 132 9.61 5.16 -7.81
C LEU A 132 9.10 4.18 -8.88
N LEU A 133 8.60 3.01 -8.48
CA LEU A 133 8.01 2.04 -9.40
C LEU A 133 6.77 2.61 -10.10
N SER A 134 5.89 3.31 -9.37
CA SER A 134 4.73 3.97 -9.98
C SER A 134 5.10 5.01 -11.03
N ILE A 135 6.18 5.77 -10.82
CA ILE A 135 6.61 6.83 -11.75
C ILE A 135 7.58 6.35 -12.85
N LEU A 136 8.11 5.14 -12.74
CA LEU A 136 9.04 4.57 -13.74
C LEU A 136 8.41 3.45 -14.57
N SER A 137 7.36 2.79 -14.08
CA SER A 137 6.68 1.75 -14.83
C SER A 137 5.78 2.36 -15.93
N PRO A 138 5.94 1.97 -17.21
CA PRO A 138 5.15 2.50 -18.33
C PRO A 138 3.63 2.40 -18.12
N THR A 139 3.18 1.39 -17.39
CA THR A 139 1.77 1.05 -17.17
C THR A 139 1.10 1.88 -16.08
N THR A 140 1.86 2.36 -15.11
CA THR A 140 1.37 3.27 -14.06
C THR A 140 1.66 4.73 -14.40
N ASN A 141 2.42 4.96 -15.47
CA ASN A 141 2.87 6.29 -15.90
C ASN A 141 1.88 7.08 -16.76
N HIS A 142 0.69 6.55 -17.04
CA HIS A 142 -0.29 7.21 -17.92
C HIS A 142 -0.70 8.61 -17.45
N SER A 143 -0.62 8.91 -16.15
CA SER A 143 -0.92 10.22 -15.57
C SER A 143 0.31 10.96 -15.02
N ASN A 144 1.51 10.42 -15.23
CA ASN A 144 2.71 10.98 -14.63
C ASN A 144 3.18 12.20 -15.42
N LYS A 145 3.07 13.38 -14.81
CA LYS A 145 3.51 14.67 -15.39
C LYS A 145 4.98 14.98 -15.11
N ILE A 146 5.68 14.08 -14.40
CA ILE A 146 7.06 14.27 -14.00
C ILE A 146 7.97 13.69 -15.09
N ASP A 147 8.73 14.55 -15.75
CA ASP A 147 9.79 14.14 -16.67
C ASP A 147 11.05 13.73 -15.88
N VAL A 148 11.01 12.51 -15.34
CA VAL A 148 12.06 11.97 -14.48
C VAL A 148 13.45 12.00 -15.12
N TRP A 149 13.54 11.91 -16.44
CA TRP A 149 14.80 11.76 -17.16
C TRP A 149 15.53 13.08 -17.39
N ASN A 150 14.81 14.20 -17.39
CA ASN A 150 15.37 15.54 -17.59
C ASN A 150 15.43 16.35 -16.29
N MET A 151 15.24 15.72 -15.13
CA MET A 151 15.38 16.37 -13.83
C MET A 151 16.85 16.67 -13.52
N THR A 152 17.10 17.87 -12.98
CA THR A 152 18.43 18.26 -12.50
C THR A 152 18.67 17.88 -11.04
N GLN A 153 17.59 17.61 -10.30
CA GLN A 153 17.61 17.25 -8.89
C GLN A 153 17.57 15.73 -8.72
N ASP A 154 18.19 15.26 -7.64
CA ASP A 154 18.15 13.87 -7.24
C ASP A 154 16.73 13.45 -6.81
N LEU A 155 16.18 12.49 -7.53
CA LEU A 155 14.81 12.01 -7.34
C LEU A 155 14.62 11.32 -5.99
N ILE A 156 15.57 10.47 -5.55
CA ILE A 156 15.48 9.80 -4.25
C ILE A 156 15.55 10.82 -3.14
N PHE A 157 16.44 11.82 -3.26
CA PHE A 157 16.53 12.92 -2.31
C PHE A 157 15.19 13.66 -2.18
N ILE A 158 14.58 14.07 -3.30
CA ILE A 158 13.29 14.77 -3.30
C ILE A 158 12.22 13.94 -2.59
N ILE A 159 12.06 12.67 -2.98
CA ILE A 159 11.03 11.79 -2.41
C ILE A 159 11.22 11.64 -0.90
N VAL A 160 12.43 11.30 -0.46
CA VAL A 160 12.71 11.10 0.98
C VAL A 160 12.52 12.41 1.76
N ASN A 161 12.91 13.55 1.19
CA ASN A 161 12.70 14.85 1.82
C ASN A 161 11.20 15.18 1.98
N GLU A 162 10.38 14.95 0.96
CA GLU A 162 8.93 15.14 1.06
C GLU A 162 8.28 14.18 2.07
N LEU A 163 8.71 12.91 2.10
CA LEU A 163 8.23 11.96 3.11
C LEU A 163 8.58 12.42 4.53
N ARG A 164 9.77 12.99 4.73
CA ARG A 164 10.20 13.51 6.04
C ARG A 164 9.43 14.74 6.50
N LYS A 165 8.88 15.54 5.59
CA LYS A 165 7.96 16.64 5.92
C LYS A 165 6.60 16.14 6.42
N GLN A 166 6.13 15.00 5.93
CA GLN A 166 4.87 14.40 6.37
C GLN A 166 5.02 13.57 7.64
N ARG A 167 6.14 12.84 7.79
CA ARG A 167 6.47 12.06 8.97
C ARG A 167 7.98 12.08 9.21
N ILE A 168 8.40 12.54 10.39
CA ILE A 168 9.82 12.62 10.73
C ILE A 168 10.49 11.23 10.68
N SER A 169 11.77 11.23 10.33
CA SER A 169 12.64 10.03 10.32
C SER A 169 12.28 8.96 9.27
N MET A 170 11.44 9.27 8.28
CA MET A 170 11.26 8.41 7.10
C MET A 170 12.61 8.15 6.42
N VAL A 171 12.91 6.87 6.12
CA VAL A 171 14.25 6.39 5.75
C VAL A 171 15.27 6.81 6.81
N GLN A 172 15.41 5.99 7.84
CA GLN A 172 15.91 6.40 9.15
C GLN A 172 17.43 6.54 9.23
N ASN A 173 18.19 5.77 8.43
CA ASN A 173 19.64 5.75 8.49
C ASN A 173 20.28 5.75 7.08
N LEU A 174 21.59 5.97 7.04
CA LEU A 174 22.35 6.04 5.79
C LEU A 174 22.27 4.76 4.98
N THR A 175 22.33 3.59 5.62
CA THR A 175 22.27 2.30 4.90
C THR A 175 20.92 2.12 4.20
N GLN A 176 19.82 2.50 4.82
CA GLN A 176 18.50 2.51 4.18
C GLN A 176 18.42 3.49 3.01
N TYR A 177 19.05 4.65 3.15
CA TYR A 177 19.12 5.64 2.08
C TYR A 177 19.91 5.10 0.87
N ILE A 178 21.08 4.48 1.12
CA ILE A 178 21.89 3.80 0.09
C ILE A 178 21.11 2.67 -0.57
N ALA A 179 20.39 1.85 0.23
CA ALA A 179 19.59 0.75 -0.27
C ALA A 179 18.52 1.20 -1.28
N CYS A 180 17.96 2.42 -1.13
CA CYS A 180 17.06 2.98 -2.14
C CYS A 180 17.74 3.16 -3.50
N TYR A 181 18.99 3.65 -3.54
CA TYR A 181 19.74 3.80 -4.79
C TYR A 181 20.13 2.44 -5.38
N GLU A 182 20.63 1.53 -4.54
CA GLU A 182 21.00 0.17 -4.98
C GLU A 182 19.80 -0.57 -5.57
N ALA A 183 18.65 -0.48 -4.92
CA ALA A 183 17.40 -1.07 -5.40
C ALA A 183 16.98 -0.47 -6.75
N LEU A 184 17.07 0.86 -6.91
CA LEU A 184 16.75 1.53 -8.18
C LEU A 184 17.70 1.12 -9.31
N LEU A 185 19.01 1.02 -9.04
CA LEU A 185 19.98 0.52 -10.01
C LEU A 185 19.70 -0.93 -10.40
N ASN A 186 19.39 -1.78 -9.42
CA ASN A 186 19.00 -3.17 -9.64
C ASN A 186 17.73 -3.27 -10.50
N TYR A 187 16.75 -2.39 -10.27
CA TYR A 187 15.55 -2.32 -11.10
C TYR A 187 15.89 -2.06 -12.57
N PHE A 188 16.75 -1.08 -12.87
CA PHE A 188 17.17 -0.82 -14.26
C PHE A 188 18.00 -1.96 -14.86
N ALA A 189 18.85 -2.62 -14.06
CA ALA A 189 19.58 -3.79 -14.50
C ALA A 189 18.64 -4.93 -14.91
N LEU A 190 17.61 -5.21 -14.11
CA LEU A 190 16.57 -6.20 -14.42
C LEU A 190 15.81 -5.84 -15.70
N GLN A 191 15.38 -4.58 -15.85
CA GLN A 191 14.68 -4.11 -17.05
C GLN A 191 15.54 -4.29 -18.32
N LYS A 192 16.83 -3.99 -18.24
CA LYS A 192 17.77 -4.19 -19.34
C LYS A 192 17.92 -5.67 -19.72
N GLN A 193 18.00 -6.55 -18.73
CA GLN A 193 18.06 -8.00 -18.96
C GLN A 193 16.80 -8.52 -19.65
N ILE A 194 15.62 -8.09 -19.18
CA ILE A 194 14.33 -8.46 -19.78
C ILE A 194 14.30 -8.02 -21.26
N LYS A 195 14.64 -6.76 -21.54
CA LYS A 195 14.67 -6.23 -22.91
C LYS A 195 15.63 -7.00 -23.83
N ASN A 196 16.77 -7.44 -23.30
CA ASN A 196 17.76 -8.22 -24.06
C ASN A 196 17.36 -9.69 -24.26
N ALA A 197 16.47 -10.23 -23.42
CA ALA A 197 16.01 -11.63 -23.49
C ALA A 197 14.79 -11.83 -24.39
N LEU A 198 14.06 -10.77 -24.77
CA LEU A 198 12.97 -10.83 -25.74
C LEU A 198 13.55 -10.91 -27.17
N PRO A 199 13.23 -11.95 -27.96
CA PRO A 199 13.59 -12.00 -29.37
C PRO A 199 12.87 -10.88 -30.14
N CYS A 200 13.60 -10.20 -31.03
CA CYS A 200 13.09 -9.16 -31.92
C CYS A 200 11.86 -9.60 -32.72
#